data_AF-A0A218X243-F1
#
_entry.id   AF-A0A218X243-F1
#
_cell.length_a   1.000
_cell.length_b   1.000
_cell.length_c   1.000
_cell.angle_alpha   90.00
_cell.angle_beta   90.00
_cell.angle_gamma   90.00
#
_symmetry.space_group_name_H-M   'P 1'
#
loop_
_entity.id
_entity.type
_entity.pdbx_description
1 polymer ?
#
loop_
_entity_poly.entity_id
_entity_poly.type
_entity_poly.pdbx_seq_one_letter_code
_entity_poly.pdbx_strand_id
1 'polypeptide(L)'
;MAALKLLLSQARRHSLSRSSSLLLRPPPSLQLSKSLSSVPESDEPDDPRRPQPVPIQSVSYPAKPKQEEPASSEASPPQDAQPPAQSQMPLEESPGFRSRSPWSQEDLRYMKDAGPRIAPVSYPTRVAPLPEDKASREQKDEEMQDERRWIEEDRRAAGMRRRMSSRMFVEEGEDAPPFPTLLKVTKNESKPVYDLAEAIRLVKTNAKANFDETVEAHVRLGIERKRSDLIVRGSMVLPHGEGMKVSKIAFLGEGTDAEEARAAGADIVGGIELVEEIANSGGKFDVQKCFTTPDFMRHVLKIAKILKPLGLLPNAKQGTLVTDVSQAVRDAKRSNIDFKMDKTSNVHVGLGKVSLPEESLRENIGAFVNALLRAKPAGLKKTSKYAGYVNAFHICSTMGPGYSVSIQSLSKAADHHSKVHLS
;
A
#
# COMPACT_ATOMS: atom_id res chain seq x y z
N MET A 1 -4.97 -20.03 -69.01
CA MET A 1 -4.78 -20.50 -67.62
C MET A 1 -3.29 -20.76 -67.38
N ALA A 2 -2.83 -20.57 -66.14
CA ALA A 2 -1.46 -20.76 -65.65
C ALA A 2 -0.52 -19.54 -65.70
N ALA A 3 -0.67 -18.65 -64.72
CA ALA A 3 0.45 -17.88 -64.14
C ALA A 3 0.01 -17.26 -62.80
N LEU A 4 -0.46 -18.08 -61.86
CA LEU A 4 -0.88 -17.65 -60.52
C LEU A 4 -0.31 -18.59 -59.43
N LYS A 5 1.00 -18.89 -59.52
CA LYS A 5 1.65 -19.87 -58.63
C LYS A 5 3.09 -19.56 -58.19
N LEU A 6 3.55 -18.30 -58.26
CA LEU A 6 4.94 -17.98 -57.86
C LEU A 6 5.05 -16.65 -57.09
N LEU A 7 4.26 -16.48 -56.03
CA LEU A 7 4.40 -15.33 -55.13
C LEU A 7 4.25 -15.66 -53.64
N LEU A 8 4.54 -16.90 -53.25
CA LEU A 8 4.83 -17.25 -51.86
C LEU A 8 5.90 -18.34 -51.81
N SER A 9 6.86 -18.14 -50.90
CA SER A 9 7.98 -19.03 -50.53
C SER A 9 9.31 -18.78 -51.24
N GLN A 10 10.17 -17.98 -50.60
CA GLN A 10 11.49 -18.44 -50.22
C GLN A 10 12.02 -17.57 -49.08
N ALA A 11 12.17 -18.22 -47.94
CA ALA A 11 12.59 -17.66 -46.68
C ALA A 11 14.05 -18.05 -46.40
N ARG A 12 14.75 -17.15 -45.69
CA ARG A 12 15.93 -17.38 -44.82
C ARG A 12 17.25 -17.77 -45.50
N ARG A 13 18.30 -16.96 -45.29
CA ARG A 13 19.30 -17.13 -44.21
C ARG A 13 20.48 -16.14 -44.36
N HIS A 14 20.77 -15.47 -43.24
CA HIS A 14 22.09 -15.17 -42.65
C HIS A 14 23.27 -14.65 -43.51
N SER A 15 23.64 -13.39 -43.23
CA SER A 15 24.84 -12.98 -42.48
C SER A 15 26.20 -12.74 -43.20
N LEU A 16 26.80 -11.61 -42.81
CA LEU A 16 28.24 -11.26 -42.72
C LEU A 16 29.00 -10.88 -44.01
N SER A 17 29.49 -9.63 -44.10
CA SER A 17 30.91 -9.32 -43.85
C SER A 17 31.27 -7.81 -43.98
N ARG A 18 32.09 -7.35 -43.01
CA ARG A 18 33.22 -6.37 -43.04
C ARG A 18 32.98 -4.94 -43.55
N SER A 19 33.53 -3.86 -42.94
CA SER A 19 34.76 -3.64 -42.15
C SER A 19 34.66 -2.28 -41.41
N SER A 20 34.86 -2.17 -40.08
CA SER A 20 36.09 -1.74 -39.34
C SER A 20 36.52 -0.27 -39.58
N SER A 21 36.90 0.60 -38.62
CA SER A 21 37.46 0.40 -37.27
C SER A 21 37.72 1.76 -36.55
N LEU A 22 37.56 1.75 -35.22
CA LEU A 22 38.40 2.38 -34.15
C LEU A 22 38.43 3.93 -34.00
N LEU A 23 37.98 4.48 -32.86
CA LEU A 23 38.77 4.64 -31.62
C LEU A 23 37.94 5.25 -30.47
N LEU A 24 38.18 4.71 -29.27
CA LEU A 24 37.62 5.06 -27.95
C LEU A 24 38.48 6.13 -27.26
N ARG A 25 37.89 7.09 -26.51
CA ARG A 25 38.48 7.70 -25.29
C ARG A 25 37.47 8.56 -24.49
N PRO A 26 37.70 8.87 -23.19
CA PRO A 26 36.73 8.81 -22.09
C PRO A 26 36.42 10.21 -21.47
N PRO A 27 35.62 10.34 -20.39
CA PRO A 27 35.18 11.64 -19.89
C PRO A 27 36.18 12.25 -18.89
N PRO A 28 36.29 13.59 -18.75
CA PRO A 28 37.11 14.17 -17.70
C PRO A 28 36.32 14.71 -16.51
N SER A 29 36.96 14.53 -15.37
CA SER A 29 36.66 14.94 -14.00
C SER A 29 36.89 16.42 -13.71
N LEU A 30 36.30 16.87 -12.60
CA LEU A 30 36.58 18.10 -11.86
C LEU A 30 38.08 18.40 -11.69
N GLN A 31 38.48 19.69 -11.83
CA GLN A 31 39.26 20.44 -10.83
C GLN A 31 39.45 21.93 -11.20
N LEU A 32 39.52 22.75 -10.15
CA LEU A 32 39.75 24.20 -10.07
C LEU A 32 41.00 24.71 -10.82
N SER A 33 40.90 25.91 -11.40
CA SER A 33 41.94 26.95 -11.27
C SER A 33 41.40 28.35 -11.57
N LYS A 34 41.88 29.32 -10.77
CA LYS A 34 41.72 30.77 -10.90
C LYS A 34 42.55 31.30 -12.07
N SER A 35 42.08 32.32 -12.77
CA SER A 35 42.86 33.56 -13.07
C SER A 35 42.05 34.58 -13.88
N LEU A 36 42.34 35.85 -13.60
CA LEU A 36 41.74 37.08 -14.14
C LEU A 36 42.21 37.43 -15.57
N SER A 37 41.38 38.16 -16.31
CA SER A 37 41.71 39.32 -17.19
C SER A 37 40.50 39.62 -18.09
N SER A 38 39.73 40.70 -17.88
CA SER A 38 39.91 42.08 -18.37
C SER A 38 39.75 42.24 -19.89
N VAL A 39 38.56 42.67 -20.33
CA VAL A 39 38.31 43.36 -21.61
C VAL A 39 37.25 44.43 -21.35
N PRO A 40 37.39 45.67 -21.88
CA PRO A 40 36.66 46.85 -21.41
C PRO A 40 35.31 47.02 -22.12
N GLU A 41 34.35 47.59 -21.38
CA GLU A 41 33.00 47.90 -21.87
C GLU A 41 32.88 49.41 -22.08
N SER A 42 32.42 49.77 -23.27
CA SER A 42 32.27 51.11 -23.82
C SER A 42 31.04 51.84 -23.25
N ASP A 43 31.24 53.12 -22.94
CA ASP A 43 30.28 54.08 -22.41
C ASP A 43 29.05 54.30 -23.32
N GLU A 44 27.84 54.24 -22.73
CA GLU A 44 26.62 54.95 -23.15
C GLU A 44 25.73 55.21 -21.89
N PRO A 45 24.93 56.29 -21.84
CA PRO A 45 24.57 56.98 -20.60
C PRO A 45 23.31 56.47 -19.88
N ASP A 46 23.30 56.72 -18.56
CA ASP A 46 22.34 56.31 -17.54
C ASP A 46 20.88 56.77 -17.73
N ASP A 47 19.94 55.84 -17.56
CA ASP A 47 18.49 56.08 -17.44
C ASP A 47 18.08 56.11 -15.93
N PRO A 48 17.50 57.20 -15.38
CA PRO A 48 17.47 57.45 -13.93
C PRO A 48 16.34 56.74 -13.15
N ARG A 49 15.85 55.56 -13.58
CA ARG A 49 14.70 54.89 -12.91
C ARG A 49 14.85 53.39 -12.64
N ARG A 50 16.06 52.92 -12.32
CA ARG A 50 16.27 51.57 -11.76
C ARG A 50 16.71 51.64 -10.30
N PRO A 51 15.98 51.03 -9.34
CA PRO A 51 16.47 50.89 -7.97
C PRO A 51 17.64 49.89 -7.93
N GLN A 52 18.79 50.35 -7.48
CA GLN A 52 20.00 49.55 -7.25
C GLN A 52 19.78 48.60 -6.05
N PRO A 53 20.24 47.34 -6.10
CA PRO A 53 20.17 46.44 -4.95
C PRO A 53 21.14 46.90 -3.85
N VAL A 54 20.60 47.12 -2.65
CA VAL A 54 21.37 47.56 -1.48
C VAL A 54 22.29 46.42 -1.01
N PRO A 55 23.59 46.66 -0.74
CA PRO A 55 24.48 45.64 -0.20
C PRO A 55 24.06 45.23 1.21
N ILE A 56 23.76 43.95 1.43
CA ILE A 56 23.46 43.40 2.77
C ILE A 56 24.76 43.37 3.56
N GLN A 57 24.87 44.23 4.58
CA GLN A 57 25.95 44.15 5.56
C GLN A 57 25.71 42.96 6.51
N SER A 58 26.70 42.08 6.65
CA SER A 58 26.67 41.00 7.63
C SER A 58 26.86 41.57 9.03
N VAL A 59 25.76 41.69 9.79
CA VAL A 59 25.80 42.06 11.21
C VAL A 59 26.05 40.78 12.02
N SER A 60 27.25 40.65 12.59
CA SER A 60 27.56 39.63 13.59
C SER A 60 27.07 40.09 14.96
N TYR A 61 26.21 39.31 15.60
CA TYR A 61 25.78 39.57 16.98
C TYR A 61 26.78 38.97 17.97
N PRO A 62 27.21 39.70 19.01
CA PRO A 62 27.96 39.10 20.11
C PRO A 62 27.05 38.16 20.91
N ALA A 63 27.62 37.01 21.33
CA ALA A 63 26.91 36.03 22.15
C ALA A 63 26.43 36.65 23.47
N LYS A 64 25.16 36.41 23.80
CA LYS A 64 24.51 36.92 25.00
C LYS A 64 25.18 36.34 26.26
N PRO A 65 25.66 37.18 27.21
CA PRO A 65 26.27 36.69 28.44
C PRO A 65 25.21 36.02 29.32
N LYS A 66 25.58 34.86 29.86
CA LYS A 66 24.80 34.09 30.82
C LYS A 66 24.81 34.85 32.15
N GLN A 67 23.64 35.27 32.64
CA GLN A 67 23.49 35.89 33.95
C GLN A 67 23.71 34.82 35.04
N GLU A 68 24.69 35.07 35.90
CA GLU A 68 24.76 34.53 37.27
C GLU A 68 23.89 35.42 38.17
N GLU A 69 23.13 34.81 39.07
CA GLU A 69 22.51 35.46 40.22
C GLU A 69 23.00 34.80 41.52
N PRO A 70 22.98 35.53 42.65
CA PRO A 70 23.99 35.45 43.69
C PRO A 70 23.70 34.45 44.82
N ALA A 71 24.76 34.13 45.55
CA ALA A 71 24.80 33.22 46.70
C ALA A 71 24.54 33.92 48.05
N SER A 72 23.75 33.25 48.89
CA SER A 72 23.86 33.16 50.38
C SER A 72 22.68 32.29 50.86
N SER A 73 22.73 31.36 51.80
CA SER A 73 23.77 30.86 52.72
C SER A 73 23.20 29.61 53.42
N GLU A 74 24.04 28.58 53.56
CA GLU A 74 24.18 27.59 54.65
C GLU A 74 22.94 26.98 55.35
N ALA A 75 22.79 25.66 55.24
CA ALA A 75 23.12 24.71 56.32
C ALA A 75 22.86 23.25 55.90
N SER A 76 23.92 22.43 55.88
CA SER A 76 23.89 20.95 55.85
C SER A 76 24.70 20.43 57.04
N PRO A 77 24.38 19.26 57.62
CA PRO A 77 25.24 18.07 57.40
C PRO A 77 24.46 16.73 57.53
N PRO A 78 25.11 15.53 57.47
CA PRO A 78 26.26 15.10 56.67
C PRO A 78 25.97 13.83 55.84
N GLN A 79 26.94 13.47 55.00
CA GLN A 79 26.99 12.29 54.14
C GLN A 79 27.46 11.05 54.90
N ASP A 80 26.89 9.89 54.57
CA ASP A 80 27.44 8.57 54.88
C ASP A 80 27.58 7.71 53.61
N ALA A 81 28.60 6.86 53.66
CA ALA A 81 29.29 6.21 52.55
C ALA A 81 28.55 5.07 51.85
N GLN A 82 28.91 4.84 50.58
CA GLN A 82 28.62 3.60 49.84
C GLN A 82 29.57 2.46 50.23
N PRO A 83 29.06 1.21 50.19
CA PRO A 83 29.83 0.06 49.69
C PRO A 83 29.09 -0.72 48.57
N PRO A 84 29.73 -1.71 47.92
CA PRO A 84 29.62 -1.93 46.47
C PRO A 84 28.69 -3.07 46.02
N ALA A 85 28.57 -3.15 44.69
CA ALA A 85 27.73 -4.01 43.88
C ALA A 85 27.89 -5.53 44.10
N GLN A 86 26.75 -6.24 44.10
CA GLN A 86 26.66 -7.66 43.78
C GLN A 86 25.50 -7.95 42.81
N SER A 87 25.88 -8.66 41.76
CA SER A 87 25.19 -9.57 40.86
C SER A 87 23.74 -9.97 41.20
N GLN A 88 22.81 -9.78 40.25
CA GLN A 88 21.61 -10.62 40.14
C GLN A 88 21.29 -10.94 38.66
N MET A 89 20.99 -12.21 38.45
CA MET A 89 20.59 -12.88 37.21
C MET A 89 19.23 -12.37 36.70
N PRO A 90 18.97 -12.33 35.38
CA PRO A 90 17.62 -12.14 34.87
C PRO A 90 16.79 -13.44 34.92
N LEU A 91 15.57 -13.30 35.42
CA LEU A 91 14.50 -14.30 35.51
C LEU A 91 13.98 -14.76 34.15
N GLU A 92 13.57 -16.03 34.10
CA GLU A 92 12.89 -16.70 33.00
C GLU A 92 11.49 -16.14 32.72
N GLU A 93 11.16 -15.99 31.43
CA GLU A 93 9.78 -15.89 30.93
C GLU A 93 9.45 -17.13 30.06
N SER A 94 8.24 -17.65 30.24
CA SER A 94 7.70 -18.89 29.66
C SER A 94 7.70 -18.94 28.12
N PRO A 95 7.80 -20.12 27.48
CA PRO A 95 7.94 -20.22 26.04
C PRO A 95 6.59 -20.10 25.32
N GLY A 96 6.26 -18.89 24.89
CA GLY A 96 5.33 -18.66 23.79
C GLY A 96 5.97 -19.06 22.46
N PHE A 97 5.23 -19.82 21.63
CA PHE A 97 5.57 -20.26 20.28
C PHE A 97 6.34 -19.20 19.47
N ARG A 98 7.67 -19.32 19.42
CA ARG A 98 8.52 -18.60 18.46
C ARG A 98 8.65 -19.47 17.21
N SER A 99 8.24 -18.93 16.08
CA SER A 99 8.44 -19.51 14.75
C SER A 99 9.90 -19.93 14.58
N ARG A 100 10.14 -21.21 14.25
CA ARG A 100 11.46 -21.74 13.91
C ARG A 100 12.09 -20.85 12.82
N SER A 101 13.18 -20.18 13.16
CA SER A 101 14.03 -19.53 12.16
C SER A 101 14.64 -20.63 11.27
N PRO A 102 14.61 -20.52 9.93
CA PRO A 102 15.31 -21.46 9.08
C PRO A 102 16.82 -21.33 9.33
N TRP A 103 17.51 -22.47 9.41
CA TRP A 103 18.96 -22.54 9.57
C TRP A 103 19.67 -21.73 8.48
N SER A 104 20.71 -21.00 8.88
CA SER A 104 21.47 -20.19 7.94
C SER A 104 22.26 -21.09 6.99
N GLN A 105 22.60 -20.56 5.82
CA GLN A 105 23.43 -21.27 4.83
C GLN A 105 24.85 -21.57 5.36
N GLU A 106 25.26 -20.88 6.42
CA GLU A 106 26.52 -21.06 7.13
C GLU A 106 26.46 -22.26 8.10
N ASP A 107 25.31 -22.47 8.77
CA ASP A 107 25.09 -23.62 9.66
C ASP A 107 25.12 -24.97 8.90
N LEU A 108 24.57 -24.98 7.68
CA LEU A 108 24.57 -26.17 6.81
C LEU A 108 25.97 -26.52 6.28
N ARG A 109 26.88 -25.54 6.15
CA ARG A 109 28.28 -25.82 5.79
C ARG A 109 29.03 -26.42 6.97
N TYR A 110 28.84 -25.90 8.17
CA TYR A 110 29.54 -26.40 9.37
C TYR A 110 29.25 -27.87 9.69
N MET A 111 28.01 -28.34 9.49
CA MET A 111 27.69 -29.76 9.71
C MET A 111 28.28 -30.72 8.68
N LYS A 112 28.57 -30.23 7.47
CA LYS A 112 29.15 -31.05 6.39
C LYS A 112 30.65 -31.28 6.59
N ASP A 113 31.31 -30.37 7.29
CA ASP A 113 32.76 -30.35 7.46
C ASP A 113 33.23 -30.83 8.85
N ALA A 114 32.31 -31.07 9.80
CA ALA A 114 32.62 -31.43 11.19
C ALA A 114 32.26 -32.87 11.58
N GLY A 115 32.70 -33.86 10.80
CA GLY A 115 32.63 -35.27 11.18
C GLY A 115 33.89 -36.05 10.77
N PRO A 116 34.65 -36.67 11.70
CA PRO A 116 35.77 -37.53 11.32
C PRO A 116 35.25 -38.80 10.62
N ARG A 117 35.64 -39.01 9.36
CA ARG A 117 35.46 -40.27 8.61
C ARG A 117 36.39 -41.32 9.20
N ILE A 118 35.88 -42.18 10.07
CA ILE A 118 36.62 -43.31 10.64
C ILE A 118 36.80 -44.36 9.52
N ALA A 119 38.01 -44.49 8.99
CA ALA A 119 38.35 -45.60 8.11
C ALA A 119 38.60 -46.86 8.97
N PRO A 120 38.01 -48.03 8.64
CA PRO A 120 38.24 -49.24 9.42
C PRO A 120 39.70 -49.69 9.25
N VAL A 121 40.43 -49.71 10.37
CA VAL A 121 41.80 -50.22 10.44
C VAL A 121 41.75 -51.74 10.54
N SER A 122 42.12 -52.45 9.47
CA SER A 122 42.26 -53.92 9.49
C SER A 122 43.67 -54.33 9.89
N TYR A 123 43.83 -55.13 10.95
CA TYR A 123 45.11 -55.75 11.29
C TYR A 123 45.40 -56.96 10.38
N PRO A 124 46.65 -57.18 9.93
CA PRO A 124 47.00 -58.38 9.17
C PRO A 124 47.08 -59.59 10.10
N THR A 125 46.13 -60.52 9.96
CA THR A 125 46.11 -61.82 10.66
C THR A 125 47.20 -62.74 10.11
N ARG A 126 48.46 -62.52 10.52
CA ARG A 126 49.55 -63.49 10.29
C ARG A 126 49.73 -64.36 11.52
N VAL A 127 48.76 -65.23 11.76
CA VAL A 127 48.94 -66.43 12.59
C VAL A 127 48.67 -67.60 11.65
N ALA A 128 49.67 -68.45 11.44
CA ALA A 128 49.47 -69.67 10.66
C ALA A 128 48.41 -70.52 11.41
N PRO A 129 47.30 -70.89 10.75
CA PRO A 129 46.25 -71.67 11.41
C PRO A 129 46.80 -73.04 11.80
N LEU A 130 46.53 -73.45 13.04
CA LEU A 130 46.96 -74.77 13.54
C LEU A 130 46.25 -75.88 12.75
N PRO A 131 46.85 -77.09 12.63
CA PRO A 131 46.37 -78.16 11.76
C PRO A 131 44.90 -78.58 11.98
N GLU A 132 44.35 -78.38 13.17
CA GLU A 132 42.97 -78.71 13.52
C GLU A 132 41.95 -77.74 12.90
N ASP A 133 42.37 -76.51 12.54
CA ASP A 133 41.53 -75.50 11.87
C ASP A 133 41.37 -75.73 10.36
N LYS A 134 42.08 -76.70 9.76
CA LYS A 134 41.96 -76.99 8.32
C LYS A 134 40.75 -77.86 8.00
N ALA A 135 40.43 -78.84 8.85
CA ALA A 135 39.29 -79.72 8.64
C ALA A 135 37.93 -79.01 8.80
N SER A 136 37.87 -77.97 9.65
CA SER A 136 36.68 -77.14 9.83
C SER A 136 36.52 -76.05 8.76
N ARG A 137 37.54 -75.83 7.92
CA ARG A 137 37.53 -74.81 6.87
C ARG A 137 36.94 -75.33 5.57
N GLU A 138 37.23 -76.58 5.22
CA GLU A 138 36.69 -77.23 4.01
C GLU A 138 35.16 -77.36 4.07
N GLN A 139 34.59 -77.75 5.23
CA GLN A 139 33.14 -77.80 5.42
C GLN A 139 32.47 -76.41 5.38
N LYS A 140 33.13 -75.38 5.93
CA LYS A 140 32.62 -74.00 5.88
C LYS A 140 32.72 -73.38 4.49
N ASP A 141 33.74 -73.75 3.73
CA ASP A 141 33.95 -73.26 2.36
C ASP A 141 32.92 -73.89 1.39
N GLU A 142 32.48 -75.13 1.64
CA GLU A 142 31.37 -75.76 0.90
C GLU A 142 30.02 -75.12 1.23
N GLU A 143 29.68 -74.92 2.51
CA GLU A 143 28.45 -74.22 2.92
C GLU A 143 28.38 -72.78 2.35
N MET A 144 29.50 -72.06 2.37
CA MET A 144 29.57 -70.70 1.82
C MET A 144 29.41 -70.68 0.29
N GLN A 145 29.84 -71.74 -0.41
CA GLN A 145 29.64 -71.86 -1.85
C GLN A 145 28.17 -72.13 -2.20
N ASP A 146 27.49 -72.95 -1.41
CA ASP A 146 26.06 -73.22 -1.60
C ASP A 146 25.20 -71.98 -1.27
N GLU A 147 25.55 -71.24 -0.22
CA GLU A 147 24.88 -69.99 0.14
C GLU A 147 25.06 -68.92 -0.96
N ARG A 148 26.25 -68.83 -1.58
CA ARG A 148 26.49 -67.96 -2.73
C ARG A 148 25.67 -68.34 -3.96
N ARG A 149 25.51 -69.63 -4.23
CA ARG A 149 24.67 -70.12 -5.34
C ARG A 149 23.21 -69.79 -5.10
N TRP A 150 22.71 -69.99 -3.88
CA TRP A 150 21.34 -69.63 -3.49
C TRP A 150 21.08 -68.12 -3.64
N ILE A 151 22.00 -67.27 -3.18
CA ILE A 151 21.90 -65.81 -3.33
C ILE A 151 21.91 -65.40 -4.81
N GLU A 152 22.72 -66.05 -5.65
CA GLU A 152 22.81 -65.74 -7.07
C GLU A 152 21.54 -66.16 -7.84
N GLU A 153 20.95 -67.31 -7.49
CA GLU A 153 19.66 -67.76 -8.01
C GLU A 153 18.51 -66.84 -7.57
N ASP A 154 18.46 -66.43 -6.30
CA ASP A 154 17.43 -65.52 -5.80
C ASP A 154 17.54 -64.13 -6.48
N ARG A 155 18.76 -63.64 -6.69
CA ARG A 155 18.99 -62.39 -7.43
C ARG A 155 18.56 -62.50 -8.90
N ARG A 156 18.72 -63.69 -9.50
CA ARG A 156 18.28 -63.99 -10.88
C ARG A 156 16.75 -64.07 -10.97
N ALA A 157 16.10 -64.71 -9.99
CA ALA A 157 14.65 -64.79 -9.88
C ALA A 157 14.01 -63.42 -9.60
N ALA A 158 14.61 -62.61 -8.72
CA ALA A 158 14.19 -61.24 -8.44
C ALA A 158 14.35 -60.34 -9.67
N GLY A 159 15.45 -60.47 -10.43
CA GLY A 159 15.66 -59.77 -11.69
C GLY A 159 14.60 -60.13 -12.75
N MET A 160 14.21 -61.40 -12.82
CA MET A 160 13.17 -61.89 -13.73
C MET A 160 11.78 -61.37 -13.32
N ARG A 161 11.45 -61.41 -12.02
CA ARG A 161 10.22 -60.81 -11.46
C ARG A 161 10.14 -59.31 -11.71
N ARG A 162 11.26 -58.59 -11.58
CA ARG A 162 11.33 -57.14 -11.85
C ARG A 162 11.14 -56.81 -13.32
N ARG A 163 11.65 -57.64 -14.23
CA ARG A 163 11.43 -57.52 -15.69
C ARG A 163 9.99 -57.87 -16.09
N MET A 164 9.38 -58.88 -15.49
CA MET A 164 7.96 -59.20 -15.69
C MET A 164 7.06 -58.09 -15.15
N SER A 165 7.34 -57.57 -13.95
CA SER A 165 6.63 -56.42 -13.38
C SER A 165 6.79 -55.18 -14.26
N SER A 166 8.00 -54.87 -14.71
CA SER A 166 8.24 -53.76 -15.65
C SER A 166 7.53 -53.93 -17.00
N ARG A 167 7.26 -55.16 -17.46
CA ARG A 167 6.48 -55.40 -18.68
C ARG A 167 4.97 -55.34 -18.46
N MET A 168 4.48 -55.64 -17.25
CA MET A 168 3.06 -55.49 -16.93
C MET A 168 2.65 -54.03 -16.69
N PHE A 169 3.57 -53.14 -16.33
CA PHE A 169 3.30 -51.71 -16.13
C PHE A 169 3.38 -50.85 -17.40
N VAL A 170 3.33 -51.44 -18.61
CA VAL A 170 3.41 -50.69 -19.88
C VAL A 170 2.04 -50.50 -20.57
N GLU A 171 0.96 -51.06 -20.02
CA GLU A 171 -0.39 -50.72 -20.51
C GLU A 171 -1.29 -50.29 -19.36
N GLU A 172 -1.19 -49.01 -18.98
CA GLU A 172 -2.34 -48.21 -18.58
C GLU A 172 -1.94 -46.73 -18.64
N GLY A 173 -2.84 -45.93 -19.20
CA GLY A 173 -2.59 -44.58 -19.67
C GLY A 173 -2.09 -43.60 -18.63
N GLU A 174 -1.39 -42.60 -19.15
CA GLU A 174 -0.93 -41.41 -18.47
C GLU A 174 -2.08 -40.65 -17.78
N ASP A 175 -2.20 -40.77 -16.47
CA ASP A 175 -2.87 -39.78 -15.61
C ASP A 175 -2.01 -39.53 -14.35
N ALA A 176 -0.74 -39.22 -14.57
CA ALA A 176 0.06 -38.59 -13.52
C ALA A 176 -0.31 -37.10 -13.48
N PRO A 177 -0.73 -36.52 -12.32
CA PRO A 177 -0.95 -35.08 -12.26
C PRO A 177 0.39 -34.39 -12.57
N PRO A 178 0.43 -33.47 -13.54
CA PRO A 178 1.67 -32.83 -13.94
C PRO A 178 2.28 -32.12 -12.73
N PHE A 179 3.59 -32.28 -12.54
CA PHE A 179 4.38 -31.49 -11.60
C PHE A 179 3.98 -30.00 -11.71
N PRO A 180 3.94 -29.23 -10.60
CA PRO A 180 3.55 -27.83 -10.63
C PRO A 180 4.47 -27.08 -11.59
N THR A 181 3.96 -26.85 -12.79
CA THR A 181 4.67 -26.11 -13.82
C THR A 181 4.65 -24.65 -13.37
N LEU A 182 5.77 -23.95 -13.46
CA LEU A 182 5.78 -22.50 -13.30
C LEU A 182 4.76 -21.95 -14.30
N LEU A 183 3.57 -21.53 -13.81
CA LEU A 183 2.57 -20.84 -14.60
C LEU A 183 3.31 -19.67 -15.25
N LYS A 184 3.54 -19.78 -16.56
CA LYS A 184 4.18 -18.75 -17.37
C LYS A 184 3.26 -17.56 -17.22
N VAL A 185 3.63 -16.58 -16.40
CA VAL A 185 2.82 -15.40 -16.12
C VAL A 185 2.47 -14.78 -17.46
N THR A 186 1.26 -15.06 -17.94
CA THR A 186 0.74 -14.49 -19.17
C THR A 186 0.73 -13.02 -18.91
N LYS A 187 1.52 -12.30 -19.71
CA LYS A 187 1.73 -10.85 -19.65
C LYS A 187 0.38 -10.20 -19.33
N ASN A 188 0.22 -9.69 -18.09
CA ASN A 188 -1.04 -9.09 -17.63
C ASN A 188 -1.49 -8.06 -18.67
N GLU A 189 -2.54 -8.39 -19.43
CA GLU A 189 -3.09 -7.47 -20.39
C GLU A 189 -3.58 -6.24 -19.62
N SER A 190 -3.12 -5.05 -20.02
CA SER A 190 -3.56 -3.82 -19.40
C SER A 190 -5.07 -3.73 -19.53
N LYS A 191 -5.77 -3.60 -18.39
CA LYS A 191 -7.24 -3.46 -18.41
C LYS A 191 -7.62 -2.36 -19.40
N PRO A 192 -8.57 -2.62 -20.32
CA PRO A 192 -9.01 -1.61 -21.27
C PRO A 192 -9.57 -0.39 -20.53
N VAL A 193 -9.37 0.78 -21.14
CA VAL A 193 -9.89 2.05 -20.64
C VAL A 193 -11.22 2.30 -21.34
N TYR A 194 -12.29 2.43 -20.55
CA TYR A 194 -13.65 2.64 -21.03
C TYR A 194 -14.04 4.11 -21.01
N ASP A 195 -15.03 4.46 -21.83
CA ASP A 195 -15.73 5.72 -21.68
C ASP A 195 -16.62 5.70 -20.42
N LEU A 196 -16.94 6.87 -19.86
CA LEU A 196 -17.73 6.96 -18.63
C LEU A 196 -19.12 6.32 -18.79
N ALA A 197 -19.80 6.57 -19.91
CA ALA A 197 -21.13 6.01 -20.15
C ALA A 197 -21.09 4.48 -20.26
N GLU A 198 -20.09 3.95 -20.97
CA GLU A 198 -19.88 2.51 -21.11
C GLU A 198 -19.51 1.86 -19.77
N ALA A 199 -18.64 2.49 -18.99
CA ALA A 199 -18.25 2.00 -17.67
C ALA A 199 -19.46 1.89 -16.73
N ILE A 200 -20.35 2.88 -16.70
CA ILE A 200 -21.56 2.84 -15.87
C ILE A 200 -22.48 1.67 -16.29
N ARG A 201 -22.68 1.47 -17.60
CA ARG A 201 -23.46 0.34 -18.13
C ARG A 201 -22.89 -1.01 -17.72
N LEU A 202 -21.57 -1.17 -17.84
CA LEU A 202 -20.88 -2.39 -17.44
C LEU A 202 -20.99 -2.63 -15.93
N VAL A 203 -20.86 -1.58 -15.10
CA VAL A 203 -21.04 -1.69 -13.65
C VAL A 203 -22.44 -2.16 -13.31
N LYS A 204 -23.48 -1.56 -13.91
CA LYS A 204 -24.88 -1.96 -13.66
C LYS A 204 -25.17 -3.38 -14.12
N THR A 205 -24.63 -3.80 -15.27
CA THR A 205 -24.83 -5.16 -15.81
C THR A 205 -24.16 -6.24 -14.95
N ASN A 206 -23.06 -5.89 -14.27
CA ASN A 206 -22.30 -6.83 -13.45
C ASN A 206 -22.65 -6.80 -11.96
N ALA A 207 -23.51 -5.88 -11.52
CA ALA A 207 -24.11 -5.88 -10.21
C ALA A 207 -25.19 -6.98 -10.14
N LYS A 208 -24.80 -8.17 -9.68
CA LYS A 208 -25.66 -9.37 -9.63
C LYS A 208 -26.04 -9.76 -8.20
N ALA A 209 -25.65 -8.97 -7.19
CA ALA A 209 -26.00 -9.30 -5.81
C ALA A 209 -27.51 -9.17 -5.55
N ASN A 210 -27.99 -9.87 -4.51
CA ASN A 210 -29.40 -9.87 -4.12
C ASN A 210 -29.87 -8.55 -3.48
N PHE A 211 -28.95 -7.64 -3.17
CA PHE A 211 -29.24 -6.34 -2.57
C PHE A 211 -28.80 -5.22 -3.51
N ASP A 212 -29.36 -4.03 -3.33
CA ASP A 212 -29.00 -2.85 -4.12
C ASP A 212 -27.58 -2.37 -3.78
N GLU A 213 -26.63 -2.74 -4.64
CA GLU A 213 -25.22 -2.42 -4.49
C GLU A 213 -24.96 -0.91 -4.60
N THR A 214 -23.90 -0.45 -3.95
CA THR A 214 -23.45 0.94 -4.05
C THR A 214 -22.41 1.04 -5.15
N VAL A 215 -22.57 2.02 -6.04
CA VAL A 215 -21.56 2.38 -7.03
C VAL A 215 -20.52 3.26 -6.37
N GLU A 216 -19.26 2.85 -6.46
CA GLU A 216 -18.11 3.49 -5.83
C GLU A 216 -17.11 3.95 -6.88
N ALA A 217 -16.46 5.09 -6.60
CA ALA A 217 -15.30 5.56 -7.34
C ALA A 217 -14.03 5.43 -6.49
N HIS A 218 -12.97 5.01 -7.16
CA HIS A 218 -11.64 4.90 -6.60
C HIS A 218 -10.67 5.68 -7.49
N VAL A 219 -10.08 6.71 -6.91
CA VAL A 219 -9.19 7.62 -7.64
C VAL A 219 -7.79 7.50 -7.08
N ARG A 220 -6.83 7.16 -7.96
CA ARG A 220 -5.42 7.19 -7.63
C ARG A 220 -4.89 8.60 -7.88
N LEU A 221 -4.52 9.29 -6.80
CA LEU A 221 -3.94 10.63 -6.92
C LEU A 221 -2.44 10.56 -7.19
N GLY A 222 -1.93 11.54 -7.92
CA GLY A 222 -0.51 11.75 -8.20
C GLY A 222 0.23 12.51 -7.09
N ILE A 223 -0.30 12.46 -5.87
CA ILE A 223 0.21 13.19 -4.72
C ILE A 223 0.90 12.23 -3.76
N GLU A 224 2.02 12.64 -3.18
CA GLU A 224 2.64 11.93 -2.08
C GLU A 224 2.04 12.41 -0.74
N ARG A 225 1.37 11.51 -0.01
CA ARG A 225 0.79 11.83 1.32
C ARG A 225 1.83 12.25 2.35
N LYS A 226 3.10 11.86 2.21
CA LYS A 226 4.15 12.11 3.21
C LYS A 226 4.26 13.60 3.59
N ARG A 227 3.88 14.51 2.67
CA ARG A 227 3.77 15.93 2.97
C ARG A 227 2.37 16.27 3.50
N SER A 228 2.32 16.83 4.71
CA SER A 228 1.08 17.29 5.37
C SER A 228 0.29 18.29 4.54
N ASP A 229 0.99 19.10 3.75
CA ASP A 229 0.40 20.24 3.02
C ASP A 229 -0.36 19.80 1.77
N LEU A 230 -0.15 18.54 1.35
CA LEU A 230 -0.77 17.97 0.15
C LEU A 230 -1.95 17.04 0.48
N ILE A 231 -2.44 17.06 1.72
CA ILE A 231 -3.59 16.24 2.10
C ILE A 231 -4.84 16.78 1.42
N VAL A 232 -5.43 15.96 0.54
CA VAL A 232 -6.74 16.24 -0.08
C VAL A 232 -7.84 15.83 0.88
N ARG A 233 -8.69 16.79 1.23
CA ARG A 233 -9.95 16.57 1.93
C ARG A 233 -10.99 17.49 1.31
N GLY A 234 -12.18 16.97 1.10
CA GLY A 234 -13.30 17.74 0.58
C GLY A 234 -14.62 17.15 1.04
N SER A 235 -15.66 17.98 0.95
CA SER A 235 -17.04 17.58 1.10
C SER A 235 -17.79 18.03 -0.15
N MET A 236 -18.85 17.30 -0.48
CA MET A 236 -19.72 17.66 -1.59
C MET A 236 -21.14 17.19 -1.32
N VAL A 237 -22.10 17.89 -1.91
CA VAL A 237 -23.50 17.47 -1.96
C VAL A 237 -23.71 16.78 -3.30
N LEU A 238 -24.24 15.56 -3.29
CA LEU A 238 -24.60 14.88 -4.54
C LEU A 238 -25.90 15.52 -5.10
N PRO A 239 -25.96 15.82 -6.41
CA PRO A 239 -27.20 16.31 -7.01
C PRO A 239 -28.30 15.24 -6.97
N HIS A 240 -27.95 13.97 -7.18
CA HIS A 240 -28.89 12.84 -7.15
C HIS A 240 -28.53 11.86 -6.03
N GLY A 241 -28.94 12.20 -4.81
CA GLY A 241 -28.66 11.46 -3.58
C GLY A 241 -29.58 10.27 -3.28
N GLU A 242 -30.53 9.97 -4.14
CA GLU A 242 -31.60 9.01 -3.86
C GLU A 242 -31.04 7.59 -3.63
N GLY A 243 -31.57 6.90 -2.61
CA GLY A 243 -31.14 5.55 -2.25
C GLY A 243 -29.92 5.45 -1.32
N MET A 244 -29.23 6.56 -1.03
CA MET A 244 -28.32 6.61 0.11
C MET A 244 -29.12 6.76 1.40
N LYS A 245 -28.79 5.97 2.43
CA LYS A 245 -29.46 6.07 3.73
C LYS A 245 -29.31 7.49 4.24
N VAL A 246 -30.43 8.15 4.52
CA VAL A 246 -30.44 9.46 5.19
C VAL A 246 -29.63 9.29 6.47
N SER A 247 -28.52 10.03 6.57
CA SER A 247 -27.70 10.04 7.77
C SER A 247 -28.57 10.51 8.92
N LYS A 248 -28.66 9.71 10.00
CA LYS A 248 -29.19 10.21 11.26
C LYS A 248 -28.29 11.35 11.72
N ILE A 249 -28.86 12.53 11.91
CA ILE A 249 -28.15 13.75 12.25
C ILE A 249 -28.47 14.12 13.71
N ALA A 250 -27.41 14.28 14.51
CA ALA A 250 -27.52 14.90 15.82
C ALA A 250 -26.98 16.33 15.79
N PHE A 251 -27.69 17.24 16.43
CA PHE A 251 -27.22 18.58 16.72
C PHE A 251 -27.01 18.74 18.23
N LEU A 252 -25.80 19.14 18.59
CA LEU A 252 -25.40 19.45 19.96
C LEU A 252 -25.29 20.96 20.09
N GLY A 253 -26.25 21.57 20.78
CA GLY A 253 -26.32 23.02 20.95
C GLY A 253 -27.52 23.42 21.80
N GLU A 254 -27.50 24.66 22.27
CA GLU A 254 -28.51 25.23 23.16
C GLU A 254 -29.05 26.54 22.58
N GLY A 255 -30.22 26.97 23.06
CA GLY A 255 -30.83 28.23 22.67
C GLY A 255 -31.40 28.23 21.25
N THR A 256 -31.25 29.36 20.56
CA THR A 256 -31.83 29.62 19.22
C THR A 256 -31.34 28.62 18.17
N ASP A 257 -30.09 28.20 18.26
CA ASP A 257 -29.46 27.29 17.31
C ASP A 257 -30.11 25.89 17.33
N ALA A 258 -30.59 25.46 18.51
CA ALA A 258 -31.28 24.20 18.68
C ALA A 258 -32.66 24.21 18.01
N GLU A 259 -33.38 25.33 18.07
CA GLU A 259 -34.66 25.50 17.41
C GLU A 259 -34.50 25.53 15.88
N GLU A 260 -33.47 26.23 15.40
CA GLU A 260 -33.09 26.22 13.98
C GLU A 260 -32.73 24.82 13.47
N ALA A 261 -31.95 24.06 14.24
CA ALA A 261 -31.60 22.67 13.88
C ALA A 261 -32.83 21.78 13.79
N ARG A 262 -33.77 21.93 14.72
CA ARG A 262 -35.04 21.19 14.74
C ARG A 262 -35.90 21.56 13.53
N ALA A 263 -35.98 22.85 13.19
CA ALA A 263 -36.70 23.32 12.01
C ALA A 263 -36.05 22.86 10.68
N ALA A 264 -34.72 22.74 10.64
CA ALA A 264 -33.99 22.19 9.50
C ALA A 264 -34.14 20.66 9.35
N GLY A 265 -34.68 19.99 10.38
CA GLY A 265 -35.02 18.57 10.35
C GLY A 265 -33.89 17.65 10.79
N ALA A 266 -33.13 18.06 11.81
CA ALA A 266 -32.24 17.18 12.58
C ALA A 266 -33.05 16.16 13.39
N ASP A 267 -32.57 14.91 13.47
CA ASP A 267 -33.29 13.81 14.14
C ASP A 267 -33.19 13.90 15.66
N ILE A 268 -32.01 14.29 16.16
CA ILE A 268 -31.72 14.42 17.59
C ILE A 268 -31.16 15.82 17.83
N VAL A 269 -31.77 16.55 18.76
CA VAL A 269 -31.33 17.89 19.15
C VAL A 269 -31.23 17.92 20.67
N GLY A 270 -30.07 18.28 21.22
CA GLY A 270 -29.89 18.36 22.67
C GLY A 270 -28.72 19.23 23.10
N GLY A 271 -28.85 19.79 24.30
CA GLY A 271 -27.83 20.60 24.98
C GLY A 271 -26.95 19.76 25.90
N ILE A 272 -26.67 20.29 27.10
CA ILE A 272 -25.80 19.66 28.10
C ILE A 272 -26.35 18.30 28.55
N GLU A 273 -27.67 18.15 28.67
CA GLU A 273 -28.31 16.90 29.09
C GLU A 273 -27.96 15.73 28.15
N LEU A 274 -27.99 15.97 26.84
CA LEU A 274 -27.63 14.96 25.85
C LEU A 274 -26.13 14.63 25.87
N VAL A 275 -25.28 15.62 26.20
CA VAL A 275 -23.84 15.38 26.38
C VAL A 275 -23.59 14.45 27.57
N GLU A 276 -24.31 14.62 28.67
CA GLU A 276 -24.22 13.76 29.85
C GLU A 276 -24.79 12.36 29.59
N GLU A 277 -25.91 12.26 28.87
CA GLU A 277 -26.47 10.98 28.44
C GLU A 277 -25.49 10.19 27.55
N ILE A 278 -24.83 10.87 26.60
CA ILE A 278 -23.81 10.24 25.74
C ILE A 278 -22.59 9.82 26.58
N ALA A 279 -22.20 10.63 27.57
CA ALA A 279 -21.10 10.28 28.48
C ALA A 279 -21.39 9.00 29.26
N ASN A 280 -22.62 8.85 29.74
CA ASN A 280 -23.08 7.70 30.52
C ASN A 280 -23.35 6.46 29.64
N SER A 281 -23.80 6.65 28.40
CA SER A 281 -24.20 5.58 27.49
C SER A 281 -23.04 4.75 26.91
N GLY A 282 -21.78 5.10 27.21
CA GLY A 282 -20.61 4.26 26.94
C GLY A 282 -20.38 3.90 25.47
N GLY A 283 -20.94 4.65 24.51
CA GLY A 283 -20.71 4.47 23.07
C GLY A 283 -21.87 3.91 22.25
N LYS A 284 -23.06 3.72 22.82
CA LYS A 284 -24.27 3.38 22.05
C LYS A 284 -24.95 4.65 21.51
N PHE A 285 -24.35 5.26 20.49
CA PHE A 285 -24.92 6.44 19.83
C PHE A 285 -25.03 6.18 18.32
N ASP A 286 -26.24 5.82 17.86
CA ASP A 286 -26.52 5.45 16.47
C ASP A 286 -26.80 6.70 15.61
N VAL A 287 -25.76 7.50 15.41
CA VAL A 287 -25.79 8.73 14.61
C VAL A 287 -24.63 8.72 13.63
N GLN A 288 -24.83 9.27 12.43
CA GLN A 288 -23.81 9.31 11.38
C GLN A 288 -23.10 10.66 11.27
N LYS A 289 -23.79 11.76 11.57
CA LYS A 289 -23.20 13.11 11.56
C LYS A 289 -23.65 13.88 12.79
N CYS A 290 -22.68 14.49 13.48
CA CYS A 290 -22.93 15.40 14.60
C CYS A 290 -22.52 16.82 14.22
N PHE A 291 -23.41 17.77 14.42
CA PHE A 291 -23.17 19.19 14.22
C PHE A 291 -23.17 19.93 15.55
N THR A 292 -22.38 20.99 15.65
CA THR A 292 -22.34 21.85 16.84
C THR A 292 -21.88 23.26 16.45
N THR A 293 -22.17 24.23 17.32
CA THR A 293 -21.65 25.59 17.20
C THR A 293 -20.33 25.75 17.96
N PRO A 294 -19.46 26.71 17.57
CA PRO A 294 -18.20 26.98 18.25
C PRO A 294 -18.34 27.22 19.76
N ASP A 295 -19.46 27.82 20.18
CA ASP A 295 -19.72 28.17 21.57
C ASP A 295 -20.00 26.92 22.42
N PHE A 296 -20.80 25.99 21.88
CA PHE A 296 -21.17 24.76 22.57
C PHE A 296 -20.06 23.68 22.56
N MET A 297 -19.04 23.85 21.70
CA MET A 297 -17.95 22.89 21.52
C MET A 297 -17.21 22.55 22.82
N ARG A 298 -17.12 23.49 23.78
CA ARG A 298 -16.47 23.26 25.08
C ARG A 298 -17.10 22.12 25.86
N HIS A 299 -18.41 21.93 25.73
CA HIS A 299 -19.14 20.85 26.39
C HIS A 299 -18.95 19.53 25.63
N VAL A 300 -18.98 19.56 24.30
CA VAL A 300 -18.75 18.39 23.43
C VAL A 300 -17.35 17.79 23.61
N LEU A 301 -16.35 18.60 23.94
CA LEU A 301 -14.99 18.12 24.21
C LEU A 301 -14.90 17.16 25.41
N LYS A 302 -15.84 17.24 26.38
CA LYS A 302 -15.89 16.30 27.52
C LYS A 302 -16.15 14.87 27.07
N ILE A 303 -16.99 14.69 26.04
CA ILE A 303 -17.32 13.39 25.44
C ILE A 303 -16.43 13.01 24.25
N ALA A 304 -15.37 13.79 23.98
CA ALA A 304 -14.50 13.54 22.82
C ALA A 304 -13.82 12.16 22.85
N LYS A 305 -13.57 11.58 24.03
CA LYS A 305 -13.03 10.22 24.17
C LYS A 305 -13.96 9.16 23.54
N ILE A 306 -15.27 9.38 23.59
CA ILE A 306 -16.29 8.47 23.04
C ILE A 306 -16.54 8.77 21.55
N LEU A 307 -16.66 10.04 21.17
CA LEU A 307 -16.98 10.43 19.80
C LEU A 307 -15.82 10.26 18.80
N LYS A 308 -14.57 10.35 19.26
CA LYS A 308 -13.37 10.26 18.41
C LYS A 308 -13.20 8.89 17.72
N PRO A 309 -13.28 7.73 18.42
CA PRO A 309 -13.20 6.43 17.75
C PRO A 309 -14.36 6.20 16.77
N LEU A 310 -15.52 6.80 17.04
CA LEU A 310 -16.69 6.74 16.15
C LEU A 310 -16.60 7.69 14.94
N GLY A 311 -15.64 8.62 14.92
CA GLY A 311 -15.52 9.61 13.86
C GLY A 311 -16.60 10.70 13.85
N LEU A 312 -17.38 10.80 14.93
CA LEU A 312 -18.50 11.74 15.08
C LEU A 312 -18.12 13.07 15.73
N LEU A 313 -16.88 13.21 16.18
CA LEU A 313 -16.43 14.46 16.80
C LEU A 313 -16.50 15.62 15.79
N PRO A 314 -17.23 16.71 16.09
CA PRO A 314 -17.33 17.84 15.18
C PRO A 314 -15.96 18.48 14.90
N ASN A 315 -15.77 18.98 13.68
CA ASN A 315 -14.52 19.60 13.23
C ASN A 315 -14.81 20.67 12.17
N ALA A 316 -14.18 21.84 12.30
CA ALA A 316 -14.28 22.91 11.30
C ALA A 316 -13.85 22.45 9.90
N LYS A 317 -12.83 21.58 9.80
CA LYS A 317 -12.36 21.03 8.52
C LYS A 317 -13.34 20.05 7.87
N GLN A 318 -14.31 19.54 8.63
CA GLN A 318 -15.39 18.69 8.12
C GLN A 318 -16.67 19.48 7.85
N GLY A 319 -16.68 20.79 8.13
CA GLY A 319 -17.91 21.57 8.06
C GLY A 319 -18.98 21.11 9.04
N THR A 320 -18.61 20.40 10.12
CA THR A 320 -19.53 19.99 11.19
C THR A 320 -19.52 20.92 12.39
N LEU A 321 -18.52 21.82 12.45
CA LEU A 321 -18.51 22.96 13.35
C LEU A 321 -18.94 24.19 12.53
N VAL A 322 -20.17 24.67 12.75
CA VAL A 322 -20.81 25.65 11.86
C VAL A 322 -21.49 26.74 12.68
N THR A 323 -21.53 27.96 12.14
CA THR A 323 -22.34 29.07 12.66
C THR A 323 -23.75 29.03 12.07
N ASP A 324 -23.87 28.78 10.76
CA ASP A 324 -25.13 28.63 10.04
C ASP A 324 -25.67 27.19 10.12
N VAL A 325 -26.38 26.88 11.21
CA VAL A 325 -26.88 25.53 11.51
C VAL A 325 -27.91 25.05 10.50
N SER A 326 -28.83 25.94 10.13
CA SER A 326 -29.94 25.65 9.22
C SER A 326 -29.47 25.11 7.85
N GLN A 327 -28.42 25.70 7.28
CA GLN A 327 -27.89 25.28 5.97
C GLN A 327 -27.12 23.97 6.10
N ALA A 328 -26.26 23.85 7.11
CA ALA A 328 -25.46 22.66 7.32
C ALA A 328 -26.30 21.38 7.50
N VAL A 329 -27.39 21.47 8.27
CA VAL A 329 -28.31 20.34 8.47
C VAL A 329 -29.04 19.98 7.17
N ARG A 330 -29.48 20.97 6.39
CA ARG A 330 -30.12 20.73 5.08
C ARG A 330 -29.17 20.07 4.09
N ASP A 331 -27.93 20.53 4.03
CA ASP A 331 -26.91 19.95 3.16
C ASP A 331 -26.55 18.53 3.59
N ALA A 332 -26.41 18.29 4.89
CA ALA A 332 -26.19 16.96 5.45
C ALA A 332 -27.30 15.98 5.06
N LYS A 333 -28.55 16.45 5.10
CA LYS A 333 -29.74 15.68 4.71
C LYS A 333 -29.80 15.43 3.20
N ARG A 334 -29.30 16.36 2.38
CA ARG A 334 -29.18 16.24 0.91
C ARG A 334 -28.03 15.31 0.47
N SER A 335 -27.75 14.25 1.22
CA SER A 335 -26.69 13.26 0.90
C SER A 335 -25.30 13.89 0.75
N ASN A 336 -24.86 14.63 1.78
CA ASN A 336 -23.51 15.17 1.80
C ASN A 336 -22.46 14.07 2.01
N ILE A 337 -21.50 13.99 1.10
CA ILE A 337 -20.44 13.00 1.11
C ILE A 337 -19.10 13.67 1.37
N ASP A 338 -18.41 13.15 2.38
CA ASP A 338 -17.07 13.57 2.76
C ASP A 338 -16.05 12.61 2.18
N PHE A 339 -15.01 13.14 1.55
CA PHE A 339 -13.92 12.34 1.02
C PHE A 339 -12.58 12.82 1.53
N LYS A 340 -11.70 11.85 1.77
CA LYS A 340 -10.37 12.06 2.31
C LYS A 340 -9.39 11.14 1.60
N MET A 341 -8.21 11.67 1.30
CA MET A 341 -7.11 10.88 0.79
C MET A 341 -6.63 9.86 1.84
N ASP A 342 -6.39 8.62 1.42
CA ASP A 342 -5.84 7.53 2.22
C ASP A 342 -4.29 7.54 2.25
N LYS A 343 -3.68 6.70 3.10
CA LYS A 343 -2.24 6.44 3.22
C LYS A 343 -1.59 6.13 1.88
N THR A 344 -2.34 5.45 1.01
CA THR A 344 -1.93 5.04 -0.34
C THR A 344 -2.12 6.12 -1.42
N SER A 345 -2.49 7.35 -1.03
CA SER A 345 -2.83 8.45 -1.94
C SER A 345 -4.04 8.14 -2.85
N ASN A 346 -4.94 7.27 -2.38
CA ASN A 346 -6.20 6.99 -3.05
C ASN A 346 -7.36 7.73 -2.38
N VAL A 347 -8.41 8.01 -3.14
CA VAL A 347 -9.68 8.54 -2.65
C VAL A 347 -10.78 7.55 -2.98
N HIS A 348 -11.59 7.20 -1.98
CA HIS A 348 -12.72 6.28 -2.10
C HIS A 348 -14.01 7.03 -1.79
N VAL A 349 -15.00 6.93 -2.66
CA VAL A 349 -16.29 7.61 -2.53
C VAL A 349 -17.41 6.75 -3.08
N GLY A 350 -18.52 6.65 -2.34
CA GLY A 350 -19.78 6.14 -2.86
C GLY A 350 -20.51 7.24 -3.63
N LEU A 351 -20.97 6.95 -4.85
CA LEU A 351 -21.57 7.94 -5.75
C LEU A 351 -23.07 7.75 -5.93
N GLY A 352 -23.63 6.67 -5.39
CA GLY A 352 -25.04 6.35 -5.45
C GLY A 352 -25.29 4.85 -5.50
N LYS A 353 -26.55 4.48 -5.67
CA LYS A 353 -26.97 3.08 -5.83
C LYS A 353 -26.99 2.64 -7.28
N VAL A 354 -26.90 1.33 -7.51
CA VAL A 354 -27.04 0.74 -8.85
C VAL A 354 -28.44 0.98 -9.42
N SER A 355 -29.45 1.09 -8.55
CA SER A 355 -30.84 1.40 -8.93
C SER A 355 -31.02 2.78 -9.58
N LEU A 356 -30.07 3.71 -9.43
CA LEU A 356 -30.15 5.03 -10.05
C LEU A 356 -30.03 4.95 -11.59
N PRO A 357 -30.68 5.87 -12.33
CA PRO A 357 -30.53 5.94 -13.77
C PRO A 357 -29.09 6.32 -14.16
N GLU A 358 -28.67 5.90 -15.35
CA GLU A 358 -27.28 6.12 -15.84
C GLU A 358 -26.91 7.61 -15.90
N GLU A 359 -27.89 8.47 -16.22
CA GLU A 359 -27.70 9.92 -16.33
C GLU A 359 -27.43 10.56 -14.96
N SER A 360 -28.20 10.21 -13.93
CA SER A 360 -27.98 10.68 -12.56
C SER A 360 -26.62 10.23 -12.02
N LEU A 361 -26.20 8.99 -12.30
CA LEU A 361 -24.86 8.51 -11.93
C LEU A 361 -23.75 9.30 -12.63
N ARG A 362 -23.92 9.61 -13.92
CA ARG A 362 -22.97 10.44 -14.67
C ARG A 362 -22.85 11.85 -14.07
N GLU A 363 -23.97 12.44 -13.66
CA GLU A 363 -23.99 13.76 -13.02
C GLU A 363 -23.34 13.75 -11.64
N ASN A 364 -23.62 12.72 -10.83
CA ASN A 364 -22.96 12.51 -9.53
C ASN A 364 -21.43 12.37 -9.68
N ILE A 365 -20.97 11.64 -10.69
CA ILE A 365 -19.54 11.50 -11.01
C ILE A 365 -18.96 12.85 -11.44
N GLY A 366 -19.67 13.61 -12.29
CA GLY A 366 -19.27 14.96 -12.68
C GLY A 366 -19.13 15.90 -11.48
N ALA A 367 -20.09 15.85 -10.55
CA ALA A 367 -20.08 16.59 -9.30
C ALA A 367 -18.85 16.25 -8.45
N PHE A 368 -18.56 14.94 -8.30
CA PHE A 368 -17.42 14.45 -7.54
C PHE A 368 -16.09 14.87 -8.14
N VAL A 369 -15.92 14.72 -9.45
CA VAL A 369 -14.69 15.13 -10.13
C VAL A 369 -14.50 16.65 -10.00
N ASN A 370 -15.57 17.45 -10.08
CA ASN A 370 -15.48 18.90 -9.87
C ASN A 370 -15.07 19.25 -8.42
N ALA A 371 -15.68 18.61 -7.42
CA ALA A 371 -15.32 18.79 -6.02
C ALA A 371 -13.85 18.37 -5.74
N LEU A 372 -13.41 17.27 -6.34
CA LEU A 372 -12.03 16.79 -6.23
C LEU A 372 -11.05 17.82 -6.81
N LEU A 373 -11.35 18.42 -7.96
CA LEU A 373 -10.52 19.46 -8.56
C LEU A 373 -10.45 20.74 -7.70
N ARG A 374 -11.55 21.12 -7.06
CA ARG A 374 -11.58 22.24 -6.10
C ARG A 374 -10.75 21.95 -4.84
N ALA A 375 -10.70 20.69 -4.42
CA ALA A 375 -9.90 20.24 -3.28
C ALA A 375 -8.40 20.06 -3.59
N LYS A 376 -7.93 20.46 -4.79
CA LYS A 376 -6.53 20.39 -5.19
C LYS A 376 -5.67 21.32 -4.31
N PRO A 377 -4.64 20.80 -3.61
CA PRO A 377 -3.77 21.63 -2.79
C PRO A 377 -2.86 22.49 -3.66
N ALA A 378 -2.63 23.74 -3.24
CA ALA A 378 -1.84 24.73 -3.99
C ALA A 378 -0.38 24.33 -4.25
N GLY A 379 0.16 23.37 -3.49
CA GLY A 379 1.54 22.89 -3.61
C GLY A 379 1.86 22.05 -4.85
N LEU A 380 0.86 21.60 -5.63
CA LEU A 380 1.13 20.88 -6.89
C LEU A 380 1.42 21.84 -8.04
N LYS A 381 2.71 22.11 -8.26
CA LYS A 381 3.23 22.74 -9.50
C LYS A 381 3.04 21.80 -10.70
N LYS A 382 1.84 21.71 -11.27
CA LYS A 382 1.64 21.06 -12.58
C LYS A 382 0.65 21.80 -13.45
N THR A 383 1.06 21.93 -14.71
CA THR A 383 0.58 22.74 -15.84
C THR A 383 -0.83 22.44 -16.35
N SER A 384 -1.60 21.53 -15.73
CA SER A 384 -2.99 21.27 -16.15
C SER A 384 -3.94 20.89 -15.01
N LYS A 385 -5.26 20.98 -15.30
CA LYS A 385 -6.38 20.67 -14.38
C LYS A 385 -6.28 19.25 -13.81
N TYR A 386 -5.83 18.28 -14.61
CA TYR A 386 -5.78 16.84 -14.26
C TYR A 386 -4.38 16.22 -14.22
N ALA A 387 -3.45 16.64 -15.10
CA ALA A 387 -2.18 15.93 -15.27
C ALA A 387 -1.33 15.97 -13.99
N GLY A 388 -1.05 14.78 -13.47
CA GLY A 388 -0.29 14.57 -12.25
C GLY A 388 -1.05 14.92 -10.96
N TYR A 389 -2.34 15.24 -11.03
CA TYR A 389 -3.24 15.24 -9.89
C TYR A 389 -4.05 13.93 -9.84
N VAL A 390 -4.68 13.55 -10.95
CA VAL A 390 -5.40 12.27 -11.10
C VAL A 390 -4.59 11.37 -12.03
N ASN A 391 -4.13 10.22 -11.52
CA ASN A 391 -3.36 9.25 -12.30
C ASN A 391 -4.27 8.18 -12.93
N ALA A 392 -5.22 7.66 -12.16
CA ALA A 392 -6.18 6.66 -12.61
C ALA A 392 -7.52 6.85 -11.89
N PHE A 393 -8.60 6.55 -12.59
CA PHE A 393 -9.96 6.61 -12.05
C PHE A 393 -10.65 5.29 -12.37
N HIS A 394 -11.16 4.64 -11.33
CA HIS A 394 -11.86 3.37 -11.43
C HIS A 394 -13.25 3.50 -10.83
N ILE A 395 -14.23 2.86 -11.49
CA ILE A 395 -15.59 2.71 -10.96
C ILE A 395 -15.82 1.22 -10.71
N CYS A 396 -16.38 0.89 -9.56
CA CYS A 396 -16.80 -0.45 -9.22
C CYS A 396 -18.18 -0.44 -8.56
N SER A 397 -18.81 -1.60 -8.55
CA SER A 397 -19.93 -1.89 -7.64
C SER A 397 -19.36 -2.52 -6.37
N THR A 398 -20.11 -2.49 -5.26
CA THR A 398 -19.69 -3.08 -3.98
C THR A 398 -19.20 -4.54 -4.11
N MET A 399 -19.85 -5.36 -4.94
CA MET A 399 -19.47 -6.77 -5.16
C MET A 399 -18.93 -7.03 -6.58
N GLY A 400 -18.74 -5.97 -7.37
CA GLY A 400 -18.42 -6.06 -8.80
C GLY A 400 -16.94 -5.83 -9.13
N PRO A 401 -16.51 -6.16 -10.36
CA PRO A 401 -15.18 -5.80 -10.84
C PRO A 401 -15.04 -4.28 -11.04
N GLY A 402 -13.80 -3.79 -10.96
CA GLY A 402 -13.47 -2.38 -11.21
C GLY A 402 -13.10 -2.09 -12.67
N TYR A 403 -13.76 -1.08 -13.25
CA TYR A 403 -13.56 -0.59 -14.62
C TYR A 403 -12.73 0.68 -14.64
N SER A 404 -11.73 0.76 -15.51
CA SER A 404 -10.90 1.95 -15.70
C SER A 404 -11.60 2.94 -16.62
N VAL A 405 -11.71 4.21 -16.21
CA VAL A 405 -12.38 5.25 -16.99
C VAL A 405 -11.36 6.22 -17.58
N SER A 406 -11.59 6.65 -18.82
CA SER A 406 -10.79 7.66 -19.49
C SER A 406 -10.92 9.04 -18.82
N ILE A 407 -9.77 9.68 -18.57
CA ILE A 407 -9.70 11.05 -17.99
C ILE A 407 -10.43 12.08 -18.87
N GLN A 408 -10.40 11.90 -20.20
CA GLN A 408 -11.08 12.80 -21.13
C GLN A 408 -12.61 12.75 -21.00
N SER A 409 -13.15 11.59 -20.66
CA SER A 409 -14.59 11.42 -20.44
C SER A 409 -15.00 12.10 -19.13
N LEU A 410 -14.19 11.93 -18.08
CA LEU A 410 -14.40 12.56 -16.78
C LEU A 410 -14.34 14.09 -16.85
N SER A 411 -13.45 14.66 -17.66
CA SER A 411 -13.40 16.11 -17.84
C SER A 411 -14.68 16.67 -18.47
N LYS A 412 -15.23 15.99 -19.48
CA LYS A 412 -16.51 16.38 -20.09
C LYS A 412 -17.65 16.35 -19.09
N ALA A 413 -17.71 15.31 -18.25
CA ALA A 413 -18.75 15.19 -17.21
C ALA A 413 -18.62 16.30 -16.14
N ALA A 414 -17.39 16.62 -15.71
CA ALA A 414 -17.14 17.68 -14.73
C ALA A 414 -17.49 19.08 -15.29
N ASP A 415 -17.18 19.33 -16.56
CA ASP A 415 -17.50 20.60 -17.21
C ASP A 415 -19.02 20.73 -17.45
N HIS A 416 -19.73 19.65 -17.75
CA HIS A 416 -21.20 19.64 -17.83
C HIS A 416 -21.82 20.00 -16.47
N HIS A 417 -21.38 19.35 -15.39
CA HIS A 417 -21.86 19.69 -14.04
C HIS A 417 -21.58 21.16 -13.68
N SER A 418 -20.38 21.64 -14.00
CA SER A 418 -19.99 23.03 -13.73
C SER A 418 -20.90 24.01 -14.48
N LYS A 419 -21.24 23.73 -15.74
CA LYS A 419 -22.17 24.58 -16.51
C LYS A 419 -23.56 24.64 -15.89
N VAL A 420 -24.12 23.49 -15.49
CA VAL A 420 -25.49 23.39 -14.95
C VAL A 420 -25.63 24.07 -13.59
N HIS A 421 -24.57 24.07 -12.76
CA HIS A 421 -24.64 24.59 -11.38
C HIS A 421 -23.99 25.96 -11.18
N LEU A 422 -23.27 26.48 -12.19
CA LEU A 422 -22.75 27.86 -12.21
C LEU A 422 -23.61 28.81 -13.07
N SER A 423 -24.55 28.29 -13.86
CA SER A 423 -25.64 29.05 -14.48
C SER A 423 -26.78 29.22 -13.49
#